data_AF-A0A845YF50-F1
#
_entry.id   AF-A0A845YF50-F1
#
_cell.length_a   1.000
_cell.length_b   1.000
_cell.length_c   1.000
_cell.angle_alpha   90.00
_cell.angle_beta   90.00
_cell.angle_gamma   90.00
#
_symmetry.space_group_name_H-M   'P 1'
#
loop_
_entity.id
_entity.type
_entity.pdbx_description
1 polymer ?
#
loop_
_entity_poly.entity_id
_entity_poly.type
_entity_poly.pdbx_seq_one_letter_code
_entity_poly.pdbx_strand_id
1 'polypeptide(L)' 'MKPPSSWLATGIELNPANQFKPFSFTNELQARLEELLEKNQARLLTSEEEAELAGLLELDRIFSFINAKLAS' A
#
# COMPACT_ATOMS: atom_id res chain seq x y z
N MET A 1 4.08 -9.64 12.26
CA MET A 1 4.06 -9.19 10.85
C MET A 1 2.64 -9.31 10.35
N LYS A 2 2.03 -8.20 9.92
CA LYS A 2 0.70 -8.21 9.32
C LYS A 2 0.88 -8.50 7.82
N PRO A 3 0.42 -9.65 7.30
CA PRO A 3 0.69 -10.01 5.92
C PRO A 3 0.02 -9.01 4.96
N PRO A 4 0.63 -8.71 3.80
CA PRO A 4 0.03 -7.83 2.78
C PRO A 4 -1.42 -8.22 2.42
N SER A 5 -1.73 -9.52 2.50
CA SER A 5 -3.08 -10.03 2.23
C SER A 5 -4.15 -9.52 3.19
N SER A 6 -3.79 -9.05 4.39
CA SER A 6 -4.73 -8.53 5.39
C SER A 6 -5.49 -7.28 4.93
N TRP A 7 -4.95 -6.54 3.95
CA TRP A 7 -5.59 -5.33 3.41
C TRP A 7 -6.41 -5.59 2.15
N LEU A 8 -6.40 -6.81 1.59
CA LEU A 8 -7.10 -7.11 0.34
C LEU A 8 -8.60 -6.82 0.38
N ALA A 9 -9.22 -7.00 1.55
CA ALA A 9 -10.68 -6.86 1.69
C ALA A 9 -11.15 -5.41 1.85
N THR A 10 -10.33 -4.50 2.35
CA THR A 10 -10.78 -3.16 2.79
C THR A 10 -9.84 -2.02 2.42
N GLY A 11 -8.61 -2.32 1.99
CA GLY A 11 -7.56 -1.33 1.76
C GLY A 11 -7.22 -1.11 0.30
N ILE A 12 -7.93 -1.76 -0.61
CA ILE A 12 -7.67 -1.73 -2.05
C ILE A 12 -8.87 -1.17 -2.79
N GLU A 13 -8.61 -0.23 -3.68
CA GLU A 13 -9.54 0.20 -4.69
C GLU A 13 -9.18 -0.43 -6.04
N LEU A 14 -10.20 -1.01 -6.68
CA LEU A 14 -10.13 -1.44 -8.08
C LEU A 14 -10.97 -0.48 -8.91
N ASN A 15 -10.32 0.28 -9.80
CA ASN A 15 -10.96 1.16 -10.75
C ASN A 15 -10.67 0.68 -12.20
N PRO A 16 -11.52 -0.19 -12.77
CA PRO A 16 -11.32 -0.71 -14.13
C PRO A 16 -11.35 0.36 -15.22
N ALA A 17 -11.95 1.53 -14.96
CA ALA A 17 -11.97 2.63 -15.93
C ALA A 17 -10.62 3.38 -15.99
N ASN A 18 -9.77 3.25 -14.97
CA ASN A 18 -8.42 3.79 -14.97
C ASN A 18 -7.47 2.81 -15.67
N GLN A 19 -7.28 3.02 -16.97
CA GLN A 19 -6.48 2.15 -17.85
C GLN A 19 -4.99 2.10 -17.45
N PHE A 20 -4.51 3.07 -16.69
CA PHE A 20 -3.09 3.18 -16.30
C PHE A 20 -2.81 2.70 -14.88
N LYS A 21 -3.78 2.86 -13.97
CA LYS A 21 -3.64 2.49 -12.56
C LYS A 21 -4.95 1.89 -12.03
N PRO A 22 -5.34 0.70 -12.51
CA PRO A 22 -6.58 0.06 -12.08
C PRO A 22 -6.55 -0.38 -10.62
N PHE A 23 -5.37 -0.65 -10.04
CA PHE A 23 -5.22 -0.97 -8.61
C PHE A 23 -4.55 0.17 -7.84
N SER A 24 -5.16 0.58 -6.73
CA SER A 24 -4.61 1.56 -5.80
C SER A 24 -5.03 1.25 -4.37
N PHE A 25 -4.40 1.92 -3.40
CA PHE A 25 -4.93 1.97 -2.05
C PHE A 25 -6.21 2.81 -1.98
N THR A 26 -7.04 2.54 -0.97
CA THR A 26 -8.05 3.52 -0.56
C THR A 26 -7.37 4.76 0.00
N ASN A 27 -8.10 5.87 0.07
CA ASN A 27 -7.58 7.12 0.65
C ASN A 27 -7.12 6.92 2.10
N GLU A 28 -7.82 6.11 2.89
CA GLU A 28 -7.47 5.84 4.29
C GLU A 28 -6.16 5.05 4.38
N LEU A 29 -5.97 4.04 3.53
CA LEU A 29 -4.76 3.23 3.58
C LEU A 29 -3.55 3.98 3.01
N GLN A 30 -3.77 4.83 2.00
CA GLN A 30 -2.77 5.75 1.48
C GLN A 30 -2.32 6.75 2.56
N ALA A 31 -3.27 7.37 3.27
CA ALA A 31 -2.95 8.29 4.37
C ALA A 31 -2.18 7.59 5.50
N ARG A 32 -2.54 6.34 5.83
CA ARG A 32 -1.80 5.55 6.82
C ARG A 32 -0.37 5.25 6.37
N LEU A 33 -0.17 4.93 5.09
CA LEU A 33 1.17 4.72 4.54
C LEU A 33 2.02 6.00 4.64
N GLU A 34 1.44 7.16 4.32
CA GLU A 34 2.12 8.45 4.42
C GLU A 34 2.52 8.78 5.86
N GLU A 35 1.62 8.60 6.83
CA GLU A 35 1.92 8.77 8.26
C GLU A 35 3.08 7.87 8.71
N LEU A 36 3.07 6.60 8.31
CA LEU A 36 4.13 5.65 8.65
C LEU A 36 5.47 6.04 8.02
N LEU A 37 5.47 6.57 6.79
CA LEU A 37 6.69 7.06 6.13
C LEU A 37 7.27 8.28 6.85
N GLU A 38 6.43 9.22 7.27
CA GLU A 38 6.86 10.38 8.06
C GLU A 38 7.47 9.94 9.40
N LYS A 39 6.79 9.04 10.12
CA LYS A 39 7.30 8.47 11.37
C LYS A 39 8.59 7.70 11.18
N ASN A 40 8.74 6.97 10.06
CA ASN A 40 9.96 6.25 9.71
C ASN A 40 11.14 7.22 9.53
N GLN A 41 10.93 8.33 8.81
CA GLN A 41 11.95 9.36 8.62
C GLN A 41 12.39 9.97 9.96
N ALA A 42 11.44 10.17 10.88
CA ALA A 42 11.72 10.64 12.24
C ALA A 42 12.30 9.54 13.17
N ARG A 43 12.39 8.29 12.73
CA ARG A 43 12.76 7.10 13.54
C ARG A 43 11.88 6.93 14.78
N LEU A 44 10.58 7.18 14.62
CA LEU A 44 9.56 7.12 15.68
C LEU A 44 8.60 5.94 15.53
N LEU A 45 8.91 4.98 14.66
CA LEU A 45 8.09 3.79 14.50
C LEU A 45 8.24 2.87 15.71
N THR A 46 7.11 2.33 16.15
CA THR A 46 7.12 1.12 17.00
C THR A 46 7.38 -0.11 16.15
N SER A 47 7.78 -1.22 16.77
CA SER A 47 8.01 -2.49 16.04
C SER A 47 6.74 -3.01 15.33
N GLU A 48 5.56 -2.68 15.85
CA GLU A 48 4.29 -3.01 15.17
C GLU A 48 4.12 -2.19 13.90
N GLU A 49 4.44 -0.89 13.95
CA GLU A 49 4.35 0.03 12.83
C GLU A 49 5.43 -0.23 11.77
N GLU A 50 6.62 -0.68 12.16
CA GLU A 50 7.64 -1.16 11.23
C GLU A 50 7.13 -2.36 10.43
N ALA A 51 6.48 -3.30 11.12
CA ALA A 51 5.90 -4.48 10.47
C ALA A 51 4.70 -4.11 9.58
N GLU A 52 3.91 -3.12 9.97
CA GLU A 52 2.83 -2.56 9.15
C GLU A 52 3.38 -1.89 7.88
N LEU A 53 4.35 -0.98 8.02
CA LEU A 53 4.98 -0.28 6.91
C LEU A 53 5.61 -1.26 5.91
N ALA A 54 6.29 -2.30 6.40
CA ALA A 54 6.86 -3.33 5.54
C ALA A 54 5.78 -4.02 4.68
N GLY A 55 4.63 -4.37 5.26
CA GLY A 55 3.53 -5.00 4.55
C GLY A 55 2.88 -4.08 3.51
N LEU A 56 2.71 -2.79 3.83
CA LEU A 56 2.15 -1.80 2.90
C LEU A 56 3.09 -1.53 1.72
N LEU A 57 4.40 -1.43 1.96
CA LEU A 57 5.39 -1.24 0.89
C LEU A 57 5.48 -2.46 -0.03
N GLU A 58 5.32 -3.68 0.49
CA GLU A 58 5.24 -4.88 -0.34
C GLU A 58 3.98 -4.84 -1.23
N LEU A 59 2.83 -4.46 -0.67
CA LEU A 59 1.58 -4.36 -1.41
C LEU A 59 1.63 -3.29 -2.51
N ASP A 60 2.25 -2.13 -2.24
CA ASP A 60 2.44 -1.05 -3.22
C ASP A 60 3.29 -1.50 -4.42
N ARG A 61 4.34 -2.29 -4.15
CA ARG A 61 5.17 -2.89 -5.21
C ARG A 61 4.39 -3.88 -6.07
N ILE A 62 3.53 -4.70 -5.45
CA ILE A 62 2.66 -5.63 -6.16
C ILE A 62 1.72 -4.86 -7.09
N PHE A 63 1.09 -3.78 -6.62
CA PHE A 63 0.21 -2.96 -7.47
C PHE A 63 0.97 -2.29 -8.59
N SER A 64 2.15 -1.72 -8.30
CA SER A 64 3.01 -1.13 -9.32
C SER A 64 3.34 -2.13 -10.43
N PHE A 65 3.65 -3.38 -10.06
CA PHE A 65 3.90 -4.45 -11.03
C PHE A 65 2.66 -4.81 -11.85
N ILE A 66 1.51 -5.05 -11.20
CA ILE A 66 0.27 -5.44 -11.89
C ILE A 66 -0.21 -4.31 -12.81
N ASN A 67 -0.22 -3.07 -12.33
CA ASN A 67 -0.60 -1.90 -13.13
C ASN A 67 0.32 -1.75 -14.36
N ALA A 68 1.63 -1.91 -14.19
CA ALA A 68 2.58 -1.87 -15.32
C ALA A 68 2.34 -2.99 -16.34
N LYS A 69 1.92 -4.18 -15.89
CA LYS A 69 1.56 -5.31 -16.77
C LYS A 69 0.23 -5.12 -17.50
N LEU A 70 -0.70 -4.35 -16.94
CA LEU A 70 -1.99 -4.05 -17.56
C LEU A 70 -1.92 -2.87 -18.53
N ALA A 71 -1.00 -1.95 -18.30
CA ALA A 71 -0.76 -0.80 -19.19
C ALA A 71 0.11 -1.13 -20.42
N SER A 72 0.66 -2.36 -20.50
CA SER A 72 1.48 -2.86 -21.62
C SER A 72 0.66 -3.63 -22.64
#